data_AF-A0A7W7U343-F1
#
_entry.id   AF-A0A7W7U343-F1
#
_cell.length_a   1.000
_cell.length_b   1.000
_cell.length_c   1.000
_cell.angle_alpha   90.00
_cell.angle_beta   90.00
_cell.angle_gamma   90.00
#
_symmetry.space_group_name_H-M   'P 1'
#
loop_
_entity.id
_entity.type
_entity.pdbx_description
1 polymer ?
#
loop_
_entity_poly.entity_id
_entity_poly.type
_entity_poly.pdbx_seq_one_letter_code
_entity_poly.pdbx_strand_id
1 'polypeptide(L)' 'MSSTAIGVDDVFTTGSQFHNVGKFLRETGKAKELRGLVLARVPG' A
#
# COMPACT_ATOMS: atom_id res chain seq x y z
N MET A 1 -2.53 1.08 -20.32
CA MET A 1 -3.00 1.91 -19.19
C MET A 1 -2.09 1.65 -17.99
N SER A 2 -1.61 2.69 -17.30
CA SER A 2 -0.90 2.57 -16.02
C SER A 2 -1.94 2.60 -14.91
N SER A 3 -2.10 1.52 -14.13
CA SER A 3 -3.06 1.46 -13.02
C SER A 3 -2.41 1.84 -11.69
N THR A 4 -3.09 2.71 -10.93
CA THR A 4 -2.73 3.07 -9.55
C THR A 4 -3.79 2.50 -8.62
N ALA A 5 -3.37 1.79 -7.57
CA ALA A 5 -4.22 1.28 -6.51
C ALA A 5 -4.16 2.19 -5.28
N ILE A 6 -5.28 2.33 -4.56
CA ILE A 6 -5.37 3.00 -3.26
C ILE A 6 -5.59 1.92 -2.21
N GLY A 7 -4.58 1.72 -1.34
CA GLY A 7 -4.70 0.87 -0.16
C GLY A 7 -5.19 1.71 1.02
N VAL A 8 -6.20 1.20 1.72
CA VAL A 8 -6.77 1.85 2.90
C VAL A 8 -6.44 0.98 4.11
N ASP A 9 -5.92 1.61 5.16
CA ASP A 9 -5.53 0.95 6.40
C ASP A 9 -5.98 1.79 7.61
N ASP A 10 -6.38 1.13 8.69
CA ASP A 10 -6.84 1.81 9.90
C ASP A 10 -5.66 2.32 10.72
N VAL A 11 -4.60 1.52 10.86
CA VAL A 11 -3.43 1.84 11.67
C VAL A 11 -2.13 1.58 10.93
N PHE A 12 -1.41 2.66 10.65
CA PHE A 12 -0.07 2.61 10.07
C PHE A 12 1.01 2.57 11.15
N THR A 13 1.80 1.51 11.18
CA THR A 13 2.98 1.38 12.06
C THR A 13 4.28 1.67 11.29
N THR A 14 4.88 0.66 10.67
CA THR A 14 6.19 0.73 10.00
C THR A 14 6.10 0.78 8.47
N GLY A 15 4.90 0.58 7.91
CA GLY A 15 4.66 0.52 6.46
C GLY A 15 5.09 -0.78 5.79
N SER A 16 5.54 -1.79 6.55
CA SER A 16 5.94 -3.11 6.03
C SER A 16 4.80 -3.81 5.26
N GLN A 17 3.56 -3.68 5.72
CA GLN A 17 2.39 -4.22 5.04
C GLN A 17 2.16 -3.55 3.68
N PHE A 18 2.15 -2.22 3.62
CA PHE A 18 2.04 -1.48 2.36
C PHE A 18 3.17 -1.83 1.38
N HIS A 19 4.39 -2.05 1.87
CA HIS A 19 5.50 -2.51 1.03
C HIS A 19 5.22 -3.88 0.42
N ASN A 20 4.82 -4.86 1.25
CA ASN A 20 4.55 -6.22 0.80
C ASN A 20 3.36 -6.29 -0.18
N VAL A 21 2.27 -5.58 0.11
CA VAL A 21 1.11 -5.47 -0.78
C VAL A 21 1.48 -4.78 -2.09
N GLY A 22 2.23 -3.68 -2.02
CA GLY A 22 2.69 -2.94 -3.21
C GLY A 22 3.58 -3.80 -4.11
N LYS A 23 4.47 -4.61 -3.52
CA LYS A 23 5.29 -5.57 -4.25
C LYS A 23 4.42 -6.62 -4.95
N PHE A 24 3.50 -7.25 -4.22
CA PHE A 24 2.58 -8.24 -4.77
C PHE A 24 1.74 -7.70 -5.94
N LEU A 25 1.19 -6.49 -5.81
CA LEU A 25 0.36 -5.88 -6.86
C LEU A 25 1.15 -5.58 -8.14
N ARG A 26 2.43 -5.20 -8.00
CA ARG A 26 3.32 -4.96 -9.14
C ARG A 26 3.72 -6.27 -9.81
N GLU A 27 4.09 -7.28 -9.04
CA GLU A 27 4.48 -8.61 -9.55
C GLU A 27 3.34 -9.32 -10.28
N THR A 28 2.10 -9.15 -9.82
CA THR A 28 0.91 -9.72 -10.45
C THR A 28 0.34 -8.86 -11.58
N GLY A 29 0.96 -7.72 -11.89
CA GLY A 29 0.49 -6.79 -12.93
C GLY A 29 -0.84 -6.10 -12.62
N LYS A 30 -1.33 -6.19 -11.37
CA LYS A 30 -2.59 -5.59 -10.95
C LYS A 30 -2.49 -4.07 -10.78
N ALA A 31 -1.34 -3.57 -10.32
CA ALA A 31 -1.08 -2.14 -10.20
C ALA A 31 0.39 -1.79 -10.41
N LYS A 32 0.66 -0.66 -11.09
CA LYS A 32 2.01 -0.09 -11.23
C LYS A 32 2.42 0.68 -9.98
N GLU A 33 1.45 1.33 -9.33
CA GLU A 33 1.64 2.15 -8.14
C GLU A 33 0.62 1.78 -7.08
N LEU A 34 1.05 1.78 -5.81
CA LEU A 34 0.18 1.70 -4.64
C LEU A 34 0.37 2.98 -3.82
N ARG A 35 -0.72 3.68 -3.52
CA ARG A 35 -0.75 4.81 -2.58
C ARG A 35 -1.52 4.40 -1.34
N GLY A 36 -1.07 4.87 -0.18
CA GLY A 36 -1.71 4.58 1.11
C GLY A 36 -2.57 5.74 1.59
N LEU A 37 -3.78 5.43 2.03
CA LEU A 37 -4.62 6.28 2.85
C LEU A 37 -4.74 5.61 4.23
N VAL A 38 -4.33 6.30 5.28
CA VAL A 38 -4.26 5.73 6.62
C VAL A 38 -5.03 6.60 7.61
N LEU A 39 -5.83 5.98 8.48
CA LEU A 39 -6.66 6.73 9.44
C LEU A 39 -5.84 7.20 10.65
N ALA A 40 -4.96 6.34 11.17
CA ALA A 40 -4.07 6.66 12.28
C ALA A 40 -2.64 6.20 11.98
N ARG A 41 -1.65 6.94 12.50
CA ARG A 41 -0.25 6.53 12.51
C ARG A 41 0.21 6.30 13.95
N VAL A 42 0.66 5.09 14.25
CA VAL A 42 1.27 4.75 15.54
C VAL A 42 2.79 4.78 15.36
N PRO A 43 3.51 5.57 16.17
CA PRO A 43 4.97 5.52 16.18
C PRO A 43 5.43 4.11 16.57
N GLY A 44 6.34 3.53 15.78
CA GLY A 44 7.05 2.31 16.14
C GLY A 44 8.18 2.57 17.12
#